data_AF-V4MIK2-F1
#
_entry.id   AF-V4MIK2-F1
#
_cell.length_a   1.000
_cell.length_b   1.000
_cell.length_c   1.000
_cell.angle_alpha   90.00
_cell.angle_beta   90.00
_cell.angle_gamma   90.00
#
_symmetry.space_group_name_H-M   'P 1'
#
loop_
_entity.id
_entity.type
_entity.pdbx_description
1 polymer ?
#
loop_
_entity_poly.entity_id
_entity_poly.type
_entity_poly.pdbx_seq_one_letter_code
_entity_poly.pdbx_strand_id
1 'polypeptide(L)'
;MEFDIPVSIPKSHNPFVVFVSDLDPAKHKWVVRFKLLRRFFHMNRTNETLDLILADEKTYFLLVPSFLLLVGFGFLIRATKPKKEDSKSFVEALLVATMGYAQLVIGPAGSGKSTYCSTLYEHCETIGRTMHVVNLDPAAEIFNYPVAMDIRELVSLEDVMEKLGLGPNGGLMYCMEYLEDSLHDWVDEELENYRDDDYLIFDCPGQIELFTHVPVLKNFVQHLQQKNFNVCVVYLLDSQFITDVTKFISGCMSSLSAMVQLELPHVNILSKMDLLQDKSNIDNYLDPEPRTLLAELNKRMSPRFAKLNKALMEMVGEYGMVNFIPFDIRKERSIQYVLSQIDVCIQFGEDADVKIRDQDEDLGGDGPDL
;
A
#
# COMPACT_ATOMS: atom_id res chain seq x y z
N MET A 1 -30.12 30.27 23.70
CA MET A 1 -30.61 29.00 24.30
C MET A 1 -29.51 28.00 24.05
N GLU A 2 -28.83 27.53 25.08
CA GLU A 2 -27.91 26.39 24.94
C GLU A 2 -28.75 25.16 24.63
N PHE A 3 -28.47 24.52 23.50
CA PHE A 3 -29.03 23.21 23.19
C PHE A 3 -27.93 22.18 23.38
N ASP A 4 -27.94 21.51 24.54
CA ASP A 4 -27.21 20.27 24.73
C ASP A 4 -27.86 19.19 23.86
N ILE A 5 -27.15 18.75 22.82
CA ILE A 5 -27.53 17.56 22.04
C ILE A 5 -26.77 16.39 22.67
N PRO A 6 -27.43 15.46 23.39
CA PRO A 6 -26.76 14.30 23.92
C PRO A 6 -26.50 13.33 22.76
N VAL A 7 -25.27 13.30 22.26
CA VAL A 7 -24.81 12.25 21.35
C VAL A 7 -24.17 11.16 22.21
N SER A 8 -24.82 10.01 22.33
CA SER A 8 -24.22 8.84 22.98
C SER A 8 -23.19 8.23 22.03
N ILE A 9 -21.93 8.57 22.22
CA ILE A 9 -20.79 7.98 21.50
C ILE A 9 -20.26 6.81 22.35
N PRO A 10 -20.02 5.61 21.78
CA PRO A 10 -19.49 4.49 22.54
C PRO A 10 -18.16 4.85 23.22
N LYS A 11 -18.03 4.46 24.49
CA LYS A 11 -16.86 4.74 25.33
C LYS A 11 -15.70 3.82 24.95
N SER A 12 -14.94 4.19 23.94
CA SER A 12 -13.54 3.77 23.82
C SER A 12 -12.82 4.71 22.86
N HIS A 13 -12.02 5.60 23.46
CA HIS A 13 -10.92 6.34 22.83
C HIS A 13 -11.30 7.33 21.72
N ASN A 14 -11.83 8.50 22.11
CA ASN A 14 -11.82 9.68 21.24
C ASN A 14 -11.72 10.98 22.08
N PRO A 15 -10.76 11.91 21.84
CA PRO A 15 -10.52 13.05 22.73
C PRO A 15 -11.33 14.33 22.41
N PHE A 16 -12.32 14.26 21.51
CA PHE A 16 -13.02 15.45 21.01
C PHE A 16 -14.35 15.70 21.72
N VAL A 17 -14.58 16.94 22.17
CA VAL A 17 -15.91 17.42 22.59
C VAL A 17 -16.32 18.56 21.65
N VAL A 18 -17.43 18.37 20.95
CA VAL A 18 -17.98 19.33 19.97
C VAL A 18 -18.90 20.30 20.71
N PHE A 19 -18.63 21.61 20.58
CA PHE A 19 -19.56 22.66 21.02
C PHE A 19 -20.05 23.44 19.80
N VAL A 20 -21.36 23.64 19.68
CA VAL A 20 -21.96 24.51 18.67
C VAL A 20 -22.41 25.78 19.37
N SER A 21 -21.73 26.91 19.13
CA SER A 21 -22.16 28.22 19.66
C SER A 21 -22.93 29.01 18.62
N ASP A 22 -24.09 29.53 19.02
CA ASP A 22 -25.05 30.26 18.17
C ASP A 22 -24.57 31.66 17.72
N LEU A 23 -25.17 32.08 16.59
CA LEU A 23 -25.26 33.40 15.91
C LEU A 23 -24.46 34.59 16.47
N ASP A 24 -23.61 35.20 15.62
CA ASP A 24 -23.27 36.62 15.70
C ASP A 24 -24.39 37.44 15.02
N PRO A 25 -25.22 38.20 15.78
CA PRO A 25 -26.37 38.90 15.22
C PRO A 25 -26.00 40.02 14.25
N ALA A 26 -24.73 40.45 14.19
CA ALA A 26 -24.31 41.60 13.39
C ALA A 26 -23.85 41.24 11.96
N LYS A 27 -23.60 39.96 11.64
CA LYS A 27 -22.85 39.59 10.42
C LYS A 27 -23.49 38.57 9.48
N HIS A 28 -24.67 38.01 9.78
CA HIS A 28 -25.33 36.99 8.93
C HIS A 28 -24.37 35.88 8.44
N LYS A 29 -23.40 35.47 9.27
CA LYS A 29 -22.47 34.38 8.99
C LYS A 29 -22.59 33.33 10.08
N TRP A 30 -22.69 32.07 9.69
CA TRP A 30 -22.59 30.95 10.62
C TRP A 30 -21.12 30.79 11.01
N VAL A 31 -20.85 30.68 12.31
CA VAL A 31 -19.50 30.42 12.82
C VAL A 31 -19.58 29.16 13.66
N VAL A 32 -19.06 28.06 13.13
CA VAL A 32 -18.90 26.80 13.89
C VAL A 32 -17.51 26.84 14.52
N ARG A 33 -17.45 26.85 15.85
CA ARG A 33 -16.18 26.88 16.60
C ARG A 33 -15.87 25.50 17.15
N PHE A 34 -14.75 24.93 16.74
CA PHE A 34 -14.22 23.71 17.35
C PHE A 34 -13.31 24.10 18.53
N LYS A 35 -13.49 23.45 19.68
CA LYS A 35 -12.62 23.64 20.84
C LYS A 35 -11.87 22.33 21.09
N LEU A 36 -10.59 22.30 20.75
CA LEU A 36 -9.73 21.17 21.11
C LEU A 36 -9.60 21.07 22.63
N LEU A 37 -9.84 19.89 23.18
CA LEU A 37 -9.54 19.60 24.58
C LEU A 37 -8.03 19.43 24.74
N ARG A 38 -7.49 20.19 25.68
CA ARG A 38 -6.07 20.50 25.93
C ARG A 38 -5.16 19.32 26.31
N ARG A 39 -5.56 18.07 26.09
CA ARG A 39 -4.87 16.90 26.67
C ARG A 39 -3.88 16.17 25.75
N PHE A 40 -3.65 16.63 24.52
CA PHE A 40 -2.80 15.90 23.56
C PHE A 40 -1.78 16.73 22.76
N PHE A 41 -1.64 18.03 22.99
CA PHE A 41 -0.59 18.82 22.33
C PHE A 41 0.04 19.83 23.30
N HIS A 42 1.34 19.73 23.52
CA HIS A 42 2.15 20.74 24.23
C HIS A 42 2.47 21.90 23.26
N MET A 43 1.45 22.65 22.85
CA MET A 43 1.65 23.92 22.14
C MET A 43 1.86 25.04 23.16
N ASN A 44 3.07 25.61 23.13
CA ASN A 44 3.42 26.79 23.91
C ASN A 44 2.52 27.98 23.50
N ARG A 45 1.65 28.39 24.44
CA ARG A 45 0.94 29.68 24.51
C ARG A 45 0.40 30.25 23.18
N THR A 46 -0.77 29.79 22.76
CA THR A 46 -1.92 30.62 22.32
C THR A 46 -3.17 29.75 22.23
N ASN A 47 -4.33 30.26 22.65
CA ASN A 47 -5.63 29.61 22.40
C ASN A 47 -5.93 29.74 20.90
N GLU A 48 -5.51 28.78 20.09
CA GLU A 48 -5.81 28.79 18.65
C GLU A 48 -7.13 28.07 18.37
N THR A 49 -8.08 28.85 17.86
CA THR A 49 -9.36 28.38 17.33
C THR A 49 -9.20 28.08 15.85
N LEU A 50 -9.60 26.89 15.41
CA LEU A 50 -9.81 26.60 14.00
C LEU A 50 -11.11 27.30 13.56
N ASP A 51 -10.97 28.35 12.75
CA ASP A 51 -12.09 29.12 12.22
C ASP A 51 -12.44 28.65 10.81
N LEU A 52 -13.61 28.03 10.66
CA LEU A 52 -14.19 27.69 9.36
C LEU A 52 -14.99 28.91 8.87
N ILE A 53 -14.49 29.62 7.85
CA ILE A 53 -15.09 30.87 7.38
C ILE A 53 -15.92 30.61 6.12
N LEU A 54 -17.23 30.88 6.22
CA LEU A 54 -18.12 30.99 5.07
C LEU A 54 -17.76 32.22 4.23
N ALA A 55 -17.33 31.98 2.99
CA ALA A 55 -17.02 33.03 2.03
C ALA A 55 -18.28 33.48 1.26
N ASP A 56 -19.10 32.55 0.77
CA ASP A 56 -20.42 32.80 0.14
C ASP A 56 -21.31 31.55 0.11
N GLU A 57 -22.48 31.60 -0.57
CA GLU A 57 -23.47 30.52 -0.63
C GLU A 57 -22.97 29.20 -1.25
N LYS A 58 -21.75 29.14 -1.82
CA LYS A 58 -21.26 27.97 -2.58
C LYS A 58 -19.81 27.58 -2.27
N THR A 59 -19.12 28.24 -1.35
CA THR A 59 -17.67 28.03 -1.16
C THR A 59 -17.25 27.99 0.31
N TYR A 60 -16.56 26.91 0.70
CA TYR A 60 -16.02 26.69 2.06
C TYR A 60 -14.49 26.81 2.05
N PHE A 61 -13.92 27.47 3.08
CA PHE A 61 -12.47 27.51 3.29
C PHE A 61 -12.12 26.97 4.69
N LEU A 62 -11.18 26.02 4.73
CA LEU A 62 -10.53 25.57 5.96
C LEU A 62 -9.29 26.45 6.17
N LEU A 63 -9.33 27.33 7.17
CA LEU A 63 -8.20 28.16 7.55
C LEU A 63 -7.44 27.50 8.69
N VAL A 64 -6.34 26.83 8.34
CA VAL A 64 -5.30 26.43 9.29
C VAL A 64 -4.26 27.54 9.30
N PRO A 65 -3.87 28.10 10.45
CA PRO A 65 -2.89 29.18 10.50
C PRO A 65 -1.49 28.62 10.24
N SER A 66 -1.21 28.23 8.98
CA SER A 66 0.12 28.11 8.33
C SER A 66 0.04 27.52 6.91
N PHE A 67 -1.07 26.96 6.45
CA PHE A 67 -1.20 26.45 5.09
C PHE A 67 -2.59 26.74 4.51
N LEU A 68 -2.63 27.44 3.37
CA LEU A 68 -3.83 27.63 2.58
C LEU A 68 -4.04 26.35 1.76
N LEU A 69 -4.74 25.35 2.31
CA LEU A 69 -5.09 24.14 1.58
C LEU A 69 -6.22 24.46 0.60
N LEU A 70 -5.88 24.68 -0.67
CA LEU A 70 -6.85 24.85 -1.73
C LEU A 70 -7.36 23.46 -2.13
N VAL A 71 -8.48 23.02 -1.55
CA VAL A 71 -9.14 21.76 -1.92
C VAL A 71 -9.80 21.96 -3.28
N GLY A 72 -9.02 21.76 -4.33
CA GLY A 72 -9.49 21.68 -5.71
C GLY A 72 -9.88 20.24 -6.04
N PHE A 73 -11.06 19.80 -5.62
CA PHE A 73 -11.72 18.65 -6.25
C PHE A 73 -13.13 19.06 -6.66
N GLY A 74 -13.33 19.05 -7.98
CA GLY A 74 -14.55 19.48 -8.66
C GLY A 74 -15.71 18.52 -8.44
N PHE A 75 -16.30 18.55 -7.25
CA PHE A 75 -17.68 18.13 -7.04
C PHE A 75 -18.53 19.39 -6.89
N LEU A 76 -19.14 19.81 -8.00
CA LEU A 76 -20.20 20.81 -8.02
C LEU A 76 -21.45 20.19 -7.37
N ILE A 77 -21.45 19.99 -6.06
CA ILE A 77 -22.66 19.66 -5.32
C ILE A 77 -23.52 20.92 -5.32
N ARG A 78 -24.62 20.85 -6.08
CA ARG A 78 -25.68 21.85 -6.10
C ARG A 78 -26.40 21.81 -4.75
N ALA A 79 -25.79 22.39 -3.71
CA ALA A 79 -26.31 22.36 -2.35
C ALA A 79 -27.48 23.35 -2.19
N THR A 80 -28.71 22.85 -2.28
CA THR A 80 -29.84 23.43 -1.55
C THR A 80 -29.64 23.15 -0.06
N LYS A 81 -29.87 24.16 0.80
CA LYS A 81 -29.75 24.16 2.27
C LYS A 81 -29.53 22.77 2.92
N PRO A 82 -28.39 22.51 3.57
CA PRO A 82 -28.18 21.23 4.22
C PRO A 82 -29.15 21.06 5.40
N LYS A 83 -29.76 19.89 5.50
CA LYS A 83 -30.53 19.49 6.68
C LYS A 83 -29.55 19.00 7.75
N LYS A 84 -29.99 18.97 9.01
CA LYS A 84 -29.21 18.59 10.21
C LYS A 84 -28.49 17.23 10.12
N GLU A 85 -28.86 16.39 9.15
CA GLU A 85 -28.24 15.10 8.84
C GLU A 85 -26.93 15.24 8.02
N ASP A 86 -26.78 16.27 7.20
CA ASP A 86 -25.61 16.49 6.33
C ASP A 86 -24.36 16.94 7.11
N SER A 87 -24.52 17.32 8.37
CA SER A 87 -23.41 17.72 9.26
C SER A 87 -22.64 16.51 9.78
N LYS A 88 -23.30 15.33 9.86
CA LYS A 88 -22.64 14.07 10.23
C LYS A 88 -21.70 13.60 9.12
N SER A 89 -22.12 13.66 7.86
CA SER A 89 -21.29 13.22 6.73
C SER A 89 -20.03 14.08 6.55
N PHE A 90 -20.11 15.38 6.88
CA PHE A 90 -18.95 16.27 6.83
C PHE A 90 -17.95 16.01 7.98
N VAL A 91 -18.44 15.57 9.14
CA VAL A 91 -17.58 15.16 10.27
C VAL A 91 -17.04 13.75 10.04
N GLU A 92 -17.77 12.83 9.42
CA GLU A 92 -17.27 11.54 8.93
C GLU A 92 -16.18 11.73 7.86
N ALA A 93 -16.34 12.70 6.96
CA ALA A 93 -15.31 13.04 5.97
C ALA A 93 -14.06 13.74 6.58
N LEU A 94 -14.16 14.25 7.81
CA LEU A 94 -13.07 14.91 8.54
C LEU A 94 -12.50 14.03 9.67
N LEU A 95 -13.22 12.97 10.07
CA LEU A 95 -12.80 11.93 10.99
C LEU A 95 -11.78 11.06 10.25
N VAL A 96 -10.51 11.47 10.35
CA VAL A 96 -9.31 10.69 10.03
C VAL A 96 -9.48 9.77 8.82
N ALA A 97 -9.10 10.22 7.63
CA ALA A 97 -8.82 9.29 6.54
C ALA A 97 -7.65 8.40 7.00
N THR A 98 -7.96 7.28 7.65
CA THR A 98 -6.97 6.35 8.13
C THR A 98 -6.40 5.62 6.93
N MET A 99 -5.08 5.55 6.89
CA MET A 99 -4.35 5.04 5.74
C MET A 99 -4.04 3.56 6.00
N GLY A 100 -4.45 2.70 5.08
CA GLY A 100 -4.04 1.31 5.07
C GLY A 100 -2.74 1.15 4.28
N TYR A 101 -2.01 0.06 4.53
CA TYR A 101 -0.79 -0.23 3.79
C TYR A 101 -0.89 -1.60 3.15
N ALA A 102 -0.44 -1.70 1.90
CA ALA A 102 -0.55 -2.93 1.14
C ALA A 102 0.68 -3.18 0.27
N GLN A 103 1.09 -4.45 0.22
CA GLN A 103 1.99 -4.93 -0.82
C GLN A 103 1.31 -5.99 -1.66
N LEU A 104 1.39 -5.84 -2.98
CA LEU A 104 0.94 -6.84 -3.95
C LEU A 104 2.14 -7.71 -4.34
N VAL A 105 2.16 -8.98 -3.91
CA VAL A 105 3.26 -9.90 -4.15
C VAL A 105 3.02 -10.63 -5.48
N ILE A 106 3.74 -10.23 -6.52
CA ILE A 106 3.58 -10.80 -7.87
C ILE A 106 4.88 -11.41 -8.39
N GLY A 107 4.78 -12.17 -9.46
CA GLY A 107 5.91 -12.75 -10.16
C GLY A 107 5.59 -14.13 -10.75
N PRO A 108 6.43 -14.62 -11.67
CA PRO A 108 6.19 -15.87 -12.38
C PRO A 108 5.97 -17.07 -11.44
N ALA A 109 5.25 -18.09 -11.93
CA ALA A 109 5.05 -19.33 -11.20
C ALA A 109 6.39 -19.93 -10.75
N GLY A 110 6.44 -20.35 -9.49
CA GLY A 110 7.67 -20.87 -8.88
C GLY A 110 8.68 -19.82 -8.44
N SER A 111 8.44 -18.51 -8.56
CA SER A 111 9.36 -17.48 -8.04
C SER A 111 9.45 -17.43 -6.51
N GLY A 112 8.56 -18.10 -5.79
CA GLY A 112 8.59 -18.20 -4.31
C GLY A 112 7.76 -17.15 -3.57
N LYS A 113 6.66 -16.66 -4.16
CA LYS A 113 5.75 -15.67 -3.56
C LYS A 113 5.22 -16.09 -2.17
N SER A 114 4.56 -17.24 -2.06
CA SER A 114 4.05 -17.73 -0.77
C SER A 114 5.15 -18.03 0.25
N THR A 115 6.34 -18.43 -0.21
CA THR A 115 7.52 -18.59 0.66
C THR A 115 8.03 -17.24 1.18
N TYR A 116 8.01 -16.21 0.35
CA TYR A 116 8.31 -14.85 0.75
C TYR A 116 7.29 -14.34 1.77
N CYS A 117 5.98 -14.54 1.53
CA CYS A 117 4.92 -14.13 2.45
C CYS A 117 5.06 -14.80 3.83
N SER A 118 5.30 -16.11 3.89
CA SER A 118 5.57 -16.83 5.15
C SER A 118 6.81 -16.28 5.86
N THR A 119 7.93 -16.15 5.15
CA THR A 119 9.18 -15.67 5.74
C THR A 119 9.04 -14.25 6.30
N LEU A 120 8.37 -13.36 5.56
CA LEU A 120 8.16 -11.98 6.01
C LEU A 120 7.20 -11.91 7.19
N TYR A 121 6.14 -12.73 7.18
CA TYR A 121 5.19 -12.84 8.29
C TYR A 121 5.90 -13.29 9.58
N GLU A 122 6.66 -14.39 9.54
CA GLU A 122 7.40 -14.92 10.70
C GLU A 122 8.41 -13.90 11.25
N HIS A 123 9.11 -13.20 10.35
CA HIS A 123 10.05 -12.14 10.73
C HIS A 123 9.33 -10.99 11.46
N CYS A 124 8.20 -10.52 10.91
CA CYS A 124 7.43 -9.44 11.49
C CYS A 124 6.80 -9.82 12.84
N GLU A 125 6.29 -11.04 12.97
CA GLU A 125 5.81 -11.58 14.25
C GLU A 125 6.94 -11.56 15.31
N THR A 126 8.16 -11.97 14.92
CA THR A 126 9.33 -12.01 15.81
C THR A 126 9.73 -10.62 16.32
N ILE A 127 9.64 -9.59 15.49
CA ILE A 127 9.95 -8.20 15.88
C ILE A 127 8.75 -7.46 16.50
N GLY A 128 7.60 -8.14 16.68
CA GLY A 128 6.40 -7.57 17.28
C GLY A 128 5.62 -6.62 16.37
N ARG A 129 5.78 -6.77 15.04
CA ARG A 129 5.05 -6.01 14.02
C ARG A 129 3.89 -6.84 13.47
N THR A 130 2.69 -6.30 13.56
CA THR A 130 1.49 -6.94 13.00
C THR A 130 1.44 -6.78 11.48
N MET A 131 1.21 -7.89 10.79
CA MET A 131 0.91 -7.93 9.35
C MET A 131 -0.14 -9.00 9.09
N HIS A 132 -0.93 -8.81 8.05
CA HIS A 132 -2.01 -9.71 7.67
C HIS A 132 -1.78 -10.21 6.25
N VAL A 133 -1.72 -11.53 6.07
CA VAL A 133 -1.50 -12.12 4.74
C VAL A 133 -2.83 -12.53 4.12
N VAL A 134 -3.12 -12.00 2.95
CA VAL A 134 -4.29 -12.29 2.13
C VAL A 134 -3.91 -13.24 1.01
N ASN A 135 -4.64 -14.34 0.87
CA ASN A 135 -4.48 -15.26 -0.25
C ASN A 135 -5.37 -14.81 -1.42
N LEU A 136 -4.74 -14.46 -2.55
CA LEU A 136 -5.42 -14.23 -3.83
C LEU A 136 -5.16 -15.36 -4.85
N ASP A 137 -4.42 -16.42 -4.49
CA ASP A 137 -4.22 -17.58 -5.36
C ASP A 137 -5.29 -18.67 -5.11
N PRO A 138 -6.26 -18.84 -6.02
CA PRO A 138 -7.30 -19.86 -5.85
C PRO A 138 -6.76 -21.29 -6.06
N ALA A 139 -5.54 -21.45 -6.58
CA ALA A 139 -4.86 -22.73 -6.72
C ALA A 139 -3.97 -23.09 -5.51
N ALA A 140 -3.90 -22.25 -4.47
CA ALA A 140 -3.08 -22.51 -3.31
C ALA A 140 -3.64 -23.65 -2.44
N GLU A 141 -2.78 -24.62 -2.11
CA GLU A 141 -3.15 -25.80 -1.31
C GLU A 141 -2.71 -25.70 0.17
N ILE A 142 -1.52 -25.17 0.42
CA ILE A 142 -0.86 -25.20 1.74
C ILE A 142 -0.33 -23.80 2.08
N PHE A 143 -0.67 -23.31 3.27
CA PHE A 143 -0.14 -22.06 3.83
C PHE A 143 0.71 -22.34 5.05
N ASN A 144 1.83 -21.61 5.17
CA ASN A 144 2.70 -21.63 6.34
C ASN A 144 2.56 -20.32 7.15
N TYR A 145 1.39 -19.68 7.06
CA TYR A 145 1.04 -18.44 7.76
C TYR A 145 -0.48 -18.42 7.98
N PRO A 146 -0.98 -17.68 8.98
CA PRO A 146 -2.40 -17.45 9.14
C PRO A 146 -2.92 -16.57 8.00
N VAL A 147 -3.94 -17.06 7.32
CA VAL A 147 -4.60 -16.36 6.21
C VAL A 147 -5.67 -15.44 6.78
N ALA A 148 -5.57 -14.16 6.47
CA ALA A 148 -6.45 -13.09 6.93
C ALA A 148 -7.74 -13.00 6.10
N MET A 149 -7.60 -13.18 4.78
CA MET A 149 -8.70 -13.29 3.82
C MET A 149 -8.27 -14.30 2.75
N ASP A 150 -9.21 -15.11 2.26
CA ASP A 150 -8.92 -16.16 1.29
C ASP A 150 -9.90 -16.13 0.11
N ILE A 151 -9.38 -15.86 -1.10
CA ILE A 151 -10.17 -15.87 -2.33
C ILE A 151 -10.94 -17.19 -2.55
N ARG A 152 -10.45 -18.31 -1.99
CA ARG A 152 -11.11 -19.62 -2.13
C ARG A 152 -12.47 -19.69 -1.44
N GLU A 153 -12.73 -18.78 -0.49
CA GLU A 153 -14.05 -18.62 0.14
C GLU A 153 -15.05 -17.91 -0.79
N LEU A 154 -14.55 -17.05 -1.68
CA LEU A 154 -15.34 -16.40 -2.74
C LEU A 154 -15.55 -17.34 -3.93
N VAL A 155 -14.47 -17.96 -4.43
CA VAL A 155 -14.49 -18.79 -5.64
C VAL A 155 -13.45 -19.93 -5.58
N SER A 156 -13.92 -21.15 -5.78
CA SER A 156 -13.08 -22.35 -5.85
C SER A 156 -12.66 -22.65 -7.29
N LEU A 157 -11.34 -22.79 -7.53
CA LEU A 157 -10.80 -23.14 -8.84
C LEU A 157 -11.29 -24.52 -9.32
N GLU A 158 -11.34 -25.50 -8.42
CA GLU A 158 -11.81 -26.85 -8.74
C GLU A 158 -13.26 -26.85 -9.23
N ASP A 159 -14.13 -26.13 -8.53
CA ASP A 159 -15.54 -25.96 -8.88
C ASP A 159 -15.70 -25.31 -10.26
N VAL A 160 -14.92 -24.27 -10.53
CA VAL A 160 -14.94 -23.55 -11.81
C VAL A 160 -14.51 -24.46 -12.95
N MET A 161 -13.43 -25.22 -12.76
CA MET A 161 -12.94 -26.17 -13.75
C MET A 161 -13.98 -27.27 -14.05
N GLU A 162 -14.63 -27.82 -13.03
CA GLU A 162 -15.65 -28.86 -13.20
C GLU A 162 -16.92 -28.31 -13.87
N LYS A 163 -17.46 -27.18 -13.38
CA LYS A 163 -18.75 -26.65 -13.84
C LYS A 163 -18.68 -26.02 -15.22
N LEU A 164 -17.59 -25.33 -15.55
CA LEU A 164 -17.42 -24.62 -16.82
C LEU A 164 -16.61 -25.41 -17.86
N GLY A 165 -16.04 -26.56 -17.48
CA GLY A 165 -15.21 -27.37 -18.36
C GLY A 165 -13.91 -26.67 -18.78
N LEU A 166 -13.40 -25.77 -17.94
CA LEU A 166 -12.18 -24.99 -18.18
C LEU A 166 -10.94 -25.76 -17.73
N GLY A 167 -9.82 -25.56 -18.44
CA GLY A 167 -8.50 -26.00 -17.96
C GLY A 167 -8.00 -25.11 -16.81
N PRO A 168 -6.91 -25.50 -16.12
CA PRO A 168 -6.42 -24.81 -14.91
C PRO A 168 -6.19 -23.30 -15.11
N ASN A 169 -5.52 -22.90 -16.19
CA ASN A 169 -5.28 -21.48 -16.46
C ASN A 169 -6.57 -20.73 -16.79
N GLY A 170 -7.49 -21.33 -17.54
CA GLY A 170 -8.78 -20.71 -17.87
C GLY A 170 -9.68 -20.55 -16.65
N GLY A 171 -9.71 -21.57 -15.78
CA GLY A 171 -10.43 -21.51 -14.51
C GLY A 171 -9.85 -20.46 -13.57
N LEU A 172 -8.52 -20.32 -13.52
CA LEU A 172 -7.88 -19.32 -12.67
C LEU A 172 -8.15 -17.90 -13.18
N MET A 173 -8.09 -17.66 -14.49
CA MET A 173 -8.50 -16.38 -15.07
C MET A 173 -9.94 -16.05 -14.71
N TYR A 174 -10.86 -17.02 -14.80
CA TYR A 174 -12.25 -16.82 -14.39
C TYR A 174 -12.38 -16.48 -12.89
N CYS A 175 -11.63 -17.14 -12.01
CA CYS A 175 -11.63 -16.81 -10.58
C CYS A 175 -11.20 -15.36 -10.33
N MET A 176 -10.18 -14.89 -11.07
CA MET A 176 -9.67 -13.53 -10.96
C MET A 176 -10.66 -12.51 -11.54
N GLU A 177 -11.32 -12.81 -12.66
CA GLU A 177 -12.42 -11.98 -13.20
C GLU A 177 -13.61 -11.93 -12.22
N TYR A 178 -13.94 -13.03 -11.55
CA TYR A 178 -15.00 -13.06 -10.55
C TYR A 178 -14.65 -12.24 -9.30
N LEU A 179 -13.37 -12.21 -8.90
CA LEU A 179 -12.87 -11.30 -7.87
C LEU A 179 -13.06 -9.83 -8.29
N GLU A 180 -12.77 -9.49 -9.55
CA GLU A 180 -12.97 -8.15 -10.10
C GLU A 180 -14.44 -7.72 -10.05
N ASP A 181 -15.36 -8.64 -10.40
CA ASP A 181 -16.80 -8.38 -10.31
C ASP A 181 -17.28 -8.21 -8.85
N SER A 182 -16.54 -8.75 -7.88
CA SER A 182 -16.90 -8.79 -6.46
C SER A 182 -16.14 -7.78 -5.59
N LEU A 183 -15.43 -6.81 -6.17
CA LEU A 183 -14.61 -5.83 -5.42
C LEU A 183 -15.44 -4.99 -4.44
N HIS A 184 -16.60 -4.51 -4.87
CA HIS A 184 -17.46 -3.65 -4.06
C HIS A 184 -18.33 -4.39 -3.04
N ASP A 185 -18.41 -5.72 -3.16
CA ASP A 185 -19.22 -6.56 -2.30
C ASP A 185 -18.31 -7.30 -1.31
N TRP A 186 -17.53 -8.26 -1.80
CA TRP A 186 -16.72 -9.13 -0.94
C TRP A 186 -15.45 -8.45 -0.42
N VAL A 187 -14.67 -7.78 -1.29
CA VAL A 187 -13.40 -7.16 -0.86
C VAL A 187 -13.67 -6.00 0.11
N ASP A 188 -14.72 -5.22 -0.12
CA ASP A 188 -15.10 -4.13 0.77
C ASP A 188 -15.50 -4.61 2.17
N GLU A 189 -16.27 -5.70 2.25
CA GLU A 189 -16.66 -6.34 3.52
C GLU A 189 -15.43 -6.90 4.26
N GLU A 190 -14.53 -7.59 3.57
CA GLU A 190 -13.33 -8.14 4.19
C GLU A 190 -12.38 -7.03 4.70
N LEU A 191 -12.21 -5.94 3.93
CA LEU A 191 -11.38 -4.80 4.30
C LEU A 191 -11.95 -3.97 5.47
N GLU A 192 -13.22 -4.13 5.85
CA GLU A 192 -13.77 -3.50 7.06
C GLU A 192 -13.07 -3.96 8.34
N ASN A 193 -12.53 -5.19 8.33
CA ASN A 193 -11.81 -5.76 9.46
C ASN A 193 -10.36 -5.27 9.59
N TYR A 194 -9.83 -4.58 8.57
CA TYR A 194 -8.42 -4.22 8.45
C TYR A 194 -8.23 -2.74 8.15
N ARG A 195 -8.49 -1.88 9.14
CA ARG A 195 -8.40 -0.43 9.05
C ARG A 195 -7.52 0.11 10.16
N ASP A 196 -6.92 1.27 9.90
CA ASP A 196 -6.10 2.05 10.84
C ASP A 196 -4.68 1.48 11.04
N ASP A 197 -3.73 1.92 10.20
CA ASP A 197 -2.30 1.52 10.25
C ASP A 197 -2.02 0.02 9.99
N ASP A 198 -3.03 -0.75 9.56
CA ASP A 198 -2.88 -2.15 9.19
C ASP A 198 -2.04 -2.33 7.91
N TYR A 199 -1.25 -3.40 7.90
CA TYR A 199 -0.43 -3.80 6.76
C TYR A 199 -0.88 -5.14 6.20
N LEU A 200 -1.46 -5.09 4.99
CA LEU A 200 -1.87 -6.25 4.20
C LEU A 200 -0.77 -6.71 3.21
N ILE A 201 -0.53 -8.02 3.17
CA ILE A 201 0.30 -8.69 2.16
C ILE A 201 -0.61 -9.53 1.27
N PHE A 202 -0.74 -9.16 0.00
CA PHE A 202 -1.53 -9.94 -0.94
C PHE A 202 -0.63 -10.94 -1.68
N ASP A 203 -0.80 -12.24 -1.42
CA ASP A 203 -0.13 -13.33 -2.15
C ASP A 203 -0.92 -13.64 -3.43
N CYS A 204 -0.38 -13.24 -4.59
CA CYS A 204 -1.07 -13.36 -5.87
C CYS A 204 -0.75 -14.67 -6.60
N PRO A 205 -1.62 -15.10 -7.55
CA PRO A 205 -1.32 -16.22 -8.42
C PRO A 205 -0.05 -16.00 -9.26
N GLY A 206 0.60 -17.10 -9.68
CA GLY A 206 1.85 -17.08 -10.45
C GLY A 206 1.72 -16.89 -11.97
N GLN A 207 0.52 -16.70 -12.48
CA GLN A 207 0.19 -16.69 -13.90
C GLN A 207 0.54 -15.31 -14.45
N ILE A 208 1.48 -15.28 -15.40
CA ILE A 208 2.07 -14.04 -15.92
C ILE A 208 1.04 -13.17 -16.65
N GLU A 209 -0.03 -13.80 -17.15
CA GLU A 209 -1.12 -13.16 -17.87
C GLU A 209 -1.80 -12.07 -17.03
N LEU A 210 -1.92 -12.30 -15.72
CA LEU A 210 -2.64 -11.44 -14.76
C LEU A 210 -1.99 -10.07 -14.57
N PHE A 211 -0.67 -9.97 -14.72
CA PHE A 211 0.07 -8.72 -14.53
C PHE A 211 0.77 -8.24 -15.81
N THR A 212 0.51 -8.86 -16.96
CA THR A 212 1.08 -8.40 -18.25
C THR A 212 0.05 -7.89 -19.25
N HIS A 213 -1.18 -8.39 -19.25
CA HIS A 213 -2.18 -7.96 -20.24
C HIS A 213 -3.63 -7.94 -19.76
N VAL A 214 -3.97 -8.63 -18.67
CA VAL A 214 -5.33 -8.58 -18.10
C VAL A 214 -5.42 -7.45 -17.07
N PRO A 215 -6.51 -6.66 -17.04
CA PRO A 215 -6.62 -5.50 -16.15
C PRO A 215 -7.09 -5.84 -14.73
N VAL A 216 -7.44 -7.10 -14.43
CA VAL A 216 -7.97 -7.51 -13.10
C VAL A 216 -7.14 -6.96 -11.94
N LEU A 217 -5.81 -7.21 -11.93
CA LEU A 217 -4.95 -6.75 -10.84
C LEU A 217 -4.81 -5.22 -10.81
N LYS A 218 -4.87 -4.56 -11.97
CA LYS A 218 -4.88 -3.09 -12.05
C LYS A 218 -6.13 -2.53 -11.39
N ASN A 219 -7.29 -3.11 -11.70
CA ASN A 219 -8.58 -2.67 -11.18
C ASN A 219 -8.70 -2.95 -9.68
N PHE A 220 -8.21 -4.11 -9.22
CA PHE A 220 -8.07 -4.44 -7.81
C PHE A 220 -7.21 -3.41 -7.06
N VAL A 221 -6.04 -3.07 -7.59
CA VAL A 221 -5.15 -2.04 -7.01
C VAL A 221 -5.83 -0.67 -6.96
N GLN A 222 -6.48 -0.26 -8.04
CA GLN A 222 -7.20 1.02 -8.10
C GLN A 222 -8.32 1.07 -7.05
N HIS A 223 -9.00 -0.05 -6.83
CA HIS A 223 -10.00 -0.19 -5.78
C HIS A 223 -9.38 -0.03 -4.38
N LEU A 224 -8.25 -0.68 -4.09
CA LEU A 224 -7.51 -0.48 -2.82
C LEU A 224 -7.10 0.99 -2.62
N GLN A 225 -6.60 1.66 -3.66
CA GLN A 225 -6.25 3.08 -3.59
C GLN A 225 -7.47 3.97 -3.32
N GLN A 226 -8.63 3.66 -3.89
CA GLN A 226 -9.89 4.35 -3.59
C GLN A 226 -10.33 4.14 -2.13
N LYS A 227 -9.92 3.03 -1.51
CA LYS A 227 -10.09 2.73 -0.09
C LYS A 227 -8.97 3.28 0.80
N ASN A 228 -8.17 4.22 0.29
CA ASN A 228 -7.13 4.92 1.02
C ASN A 228 -5.96 4.01 1.48
N PHE A 229 -5.62 3.00 0.68
CA PHE A 229 -4.41 2.21 0.88
C PHE A 229 -3.22 2.78 0.10
N ASN A 230 -2.06 2.87 0.77
CA ASN A 230 -0.77 3.02 0.12
C ASN A 230 -0.30 1.65 -0.37
N VAL A 231 -0.24 1.48 -1.69
CA VAL A 231 0.05 0.20 -2.32
C VAL A 231 1.38 0.25 -3.07
N CYS A 232 2.23 -0.74 -2.84
CA CYS A 232 3.36 -1.03 -3.73
C CYS A 232 3.29 -2.46 -4.28
N VAL A 233 4.06 -2.72 -5.33
CA VAL A 233 4.22 -4.07 -5.89
C VAL A 233 5.55 -4.64 -5.46
N VAL A 234 5.54 -5.86 -4.94
CA VAL A 234 6.75 -6.66 -4.71
C VAL A 234 6.84 -7.68 -5.82
N TYR A 235 7.76 -7.46 -6.77
CA TYR A 235 7.95 -8.32 -7.93
C TYR A 235 9.07 -9.33 -7.67
N LEU A 236 8.73 -10.61 -7.53
CA LEU A 236 9.70 -11.69 -7.32
C LEU A 236 10.15 -12.33 -8.64
N LEU A 237 11.46 -12.35 -8.85
CA LEU A 237 12.13 -13.09 -9.92
C LEU A 237 13.08 -14.14 -9.31
N ASP A 238 13.06 -15.36 -9.84
CA ASP A 238 13.97 -16.42 -9.38
C ASP A 238 15.43 -16.07 -9.71
N SER A 239 16.34 -16.23 -8.74
CA SER A 239 17.79 -16.04 -8.93
C SER A 239 18.40 -16.83 -10.09
N GLN A 240 17.77 -17.90 -10.58
CA GLN A 240 18.22 -18.58 -11.80
C GLN A 240 18.20 -17.68 -13.05
N PHE A 241 17.46 -16.56 -13.03
CA PHE A 241 17.46 -15.60 -14.13
C PHE A 241 18.77 -14.81 -14.25
N ILE A 242 19.56 -14.71 -13.18
CA ILE A 242 20.88 -14.05 -13.22
C ILE A 242 22.04 -15.02 -13.53
N THR A 243 21.73 -16.20 -14.08
CA THR A 243 22.75 -17.17 -14.56
C THR A 243 23.13 -16.94 -16.03
N ASP A 244 22.31 -16.20 -16.77
CA ASP A 244 22.46 -15.96 -18.20
C ASP A 244 21.87 -14.60 -18.57
N VAL A 245 22.59 -13.82 -19.37
CA VAL A 245 22.18 -12.47 -19.76
C VAL A 245 20.85 -12.44 -20.53
N THR A 246 20.54 -13.45 -21.34
CA THR A 246 19.27 -13.52 -22.08
C THR A 246 18.11 -13.78 -21.13
N LYS A 247 18.29 -14.66 -20.13
CA LYS A 247 17.30 -14.84 -19.06
C LYS A 247 17.11 -13.55 -18.26
N PHE A 248 18.21 -12.92 -17.82
CA PHE A 248 18.14 -11.70 -17.04
C PHE A 248 17.35 -10.61 -17.74
N ILE A 249 17.66 -10.33 -19.02
CA ILE A 249 16.93 -9.35 -19.82
C ILE A 249 15.46 -9.74 -19.94
N SER A 250 15.13 -11.01 -20.17
CA SER A 250 13.73 -11.47 -20.19
C SER A 250 13.00 -11.19 -18.87
N GLY A 251 13.69 -11.36 -17.73
CA GLY A 251 13.17 -11.01 -16.40
C GLY A 251 12.93 -9.51 -16.26
N CYS A 252 13.88 -8.68 -16.70
CA CYS A 252 13.71 -7.22 -16.71
C CYS A 252 12.53 -6.79 -17.58
N MET A 253 12.36 -7.37 -18.78
CA MET A 253 11.23 -7.06 -19.65
C MET A 253 9.89 -7.41 -18.99
N SER A 254 9.82 -8.56 -18.31
CA SER A 254 8.59 -8.98 -17.62
C SER A 254 8.25 -8.06 -16.44
N SER A 255 9.25 -7.66 -15.65
CA SER A 255 9.08 -6.68 -14.57
C SER A 255 8.61 -5.32 -15.12
N LEU A 256 9.24 -4.80 -16.17
CA LEU A 256 8.84 -3.54 -16.80
C LEU A 256 7.43 -3.60 -17.38
N SER A 257 7.05 -4.72 -17.99
CA SER A 257 5.68 -4.93 -18.46
C SER A 257 4.67 -4.83 -17.31
N ALA A 258 5.00 -5.40 -16.14
CA ALA A 258 4.15 -5.33 -14.96
C ALA A 258 4.08 -3.90 -14.40
N MET A 259 5.20 -3.17 -14.36
CA MET A 259 5.24 -1.76 -13.93
C MET A 259 4.34 -0.88 -14.79
N VAL A 260 4.40 -1.04 -16.11
CA VAL A 260 3.56 -0.28 -17.04
C VAL A 260 2.08 -0.64 -16.88
N GLN A 261 1.78 -1.92 -16.64
CA GLN A 261 0.39 -2.38 -16.51
C GLN A 261 -0.24 -1.92 -15.19
N LEU A 262 0.47 -2.03 -14.06
CA LEU A 262 -0.05 -1.74 -12.73
C LEU A 262 0.08 -0.26 -12.33
N GLU A 263 1.00 0.49 -12.95
CA GLU A 263 1.21 1.92 -12.70
C GLU A 263 1.50 2.25 -11.22
N LEU A 264 2.16 1.32 -10.53
CA LEU A 264 2.56 1.42 -9.13
C LEU A 264 4.09 1.49 -8.97
N PRO A 265 4.60 1.92 -7.80
CA PRO A 265 6.00 1.72 -7.46
C PRO A 265 6.28 0.23 -7.22
N HIS A 266 7.40 -0.26 -7.76
CA HIS A 266 7.80 -1.66 -7.69
C HIS A 266 9.08 -1.83 -6.89
N VAL A 267 9.08 -2.78 -5.96
CA VAL A 267 10.27 -3.33 -5.32
C VAL A 267 10.58 -4.67 -6.01
N ASN A 268 11.57 -4.70 -6.90
CA ASN A 268 11.95 -5.93 -7.57
C ASN A 268 12.91 -6.73 -6.70
N ILE A 269 12.63 -8.02 -6.53
CA ILE A 269 13.37 -8.91 -5.66
C ILE A 269 13.88 -10.11 -6.47
N LEU A 270 15.16 -10.43 -6.29
CA LEU A 270 15.71 -11.72 -6.71
C LEU A 270 15.59 -12.71 -5.57
N SER A 271 14.70 -13.67 -5.72
CA SER A 271 14.41 -14.69 -4.71
C SER A 271 15.32 -15.90 -4.83
N LYS A 272 15.31 -16.77 -3.81
CA LYS A 272 16.09 -18.02 -3.77
C LYS A 272 17.60 -17.82 -3.91
N MET A 273 18.12 -16.69 -3.44
CA MET A 273 19.56 -16.40 -3.49
C MET A 273 20.40 -17.41 -2.69
N ASP A 274 19.77 -18.17 -1.79
CA ASP A 274 20.38 -19.27 -1.04
C ASP A 274 20.65 -20.51 -1.91
N LEU A 275 19.97 -20.66 -3.05
CA LEU A 275 20.14 -21.78 -3.98
C LEU A 275 21.23 -21.54 -5.04
N LEU A 276 21.67 -20.29 -5.21
CA LEU A 276 22.79 -19.98 -6.12
C LEU A 276 24.11 -20.52 -5.56
N GLN A 277 24.69 -21.47 -6.28
CA GLN A 277 25.99 -22.06 -5.95
C GLN A 277 27.15 -21.11 -6.25
N ASP A 278 27.09 -20.42 -7.39
CA ASP A 278 28.10 -19.44 -7.79
C ASP A 278 27.54 -18.03 -7.62
N LYS A 279 28.19 -17.26 -6.74
CA LYS A 279 27.83 -15.89 -6.41
C LYS A 279 28.80 -14.86 -6.98
N SER A 280 29.84 -15.29 -7.72
CA SER A 280 30.92 -14.39 -8.16
C SER A 280 30.47 -13.34 -9.18
N ASN A 281 29.46 -13.66 -9.98
CA ASN A 281 29.00 -12.81 -11.09
C ASN A 281 27.72 -12.04 -10.78
N ILE A 282 27.20 -12.13 -9.55
CA ILE A 282 25.94 -11.50 -9.15
C ILE A 282 26.03 -9.98 -9.31
N ASP A 283 27.15 -9.39 -8.91
CA ASP A 283 27.35 -7.93 -8.94
C ASP A 283 27.19 -7.36 -10.37
N ASN A 284 27.56 -8.13 -11.40
CA ASN A 284 27.39 -7.73 -12.80
C ASN A 284 25.92 -7.61 -13.24
N TYR A 285 24.99 -8.22 -12.49
CA TYR A 285 23.54 -8.16 -12.75
C TYR A 285 22.80 -7.26 -11.77
N LEU A 286 23.32 -7.08 -10.54
CA LEU A 286 22.75 -6.15 -9.56
C LEU A 286 23.08 -4.69 -9.88
N ASP A 287 24.29 -4.42 -10.37
CA ASP A 287 24.69 -3.10 -10.89
C ASP A 287 25.21 -3.26 -12.33
N PRO A 288 24.30 -3.51 -13.30
CA PRO A 288 24.71 -3.88 -14.63
C PRO A 288 25.20 -2.68 -15.44
N GLU A 289 26.46 -2.72 -15.87
CA GLU A 289 26.95 -1.77 -16.88
C GLU A 289 26.35 -2.10 -18.26
N PRO A 290 25.56 -1.21 -18.89
CA PRO A 290 24.83 -1.53 -20.12
C PRO A 290 25.72 -2.00 -21.27
N ARG A 291 26.96 -1.49 -21.34
CA ARG A 291 27.95 -1.87 -22.35
C ARG A 291 28.39 -3.32 -22.21
N THR A 292 28.58 -3.76 -20.97
CA THR A 292 29.04 -5.11 -20.63
C THR A 292 27.94 -6.12 -20.94
N LEU A 293 26.70 -5.85 -20.52
CA LEU A 293 25.55 -6.68 -20.85
C LEU A 293 25.29 -6.75 -22.37
N LEU A 294 25.40 -5.63 -23.09
CA LEU A 294 25.24 -5.62 -24.54
C LEU A 294 26.30 -6.48 -25.24
N ALA A 295 27.55 -6.39 -24.80
CA ALA A 295 28.64 -7.19 -25.37
C ALA A 295 28.42 -8.68 -25.13
N GLU A 296 27.94 -9.07 -23.94
CA GLU A 296 27.61 -10.46 -23.63
C GLU A 296 26.41 -10.96 -24.45
N LEU A 297 25.36 -10.15 -24.55
CA LEU A 297 24.16 -10.48 -25.31
C LEU A 297 24.47 -10.69 -26.79
N ASN A 298 25.32 -9.84 -27.38
CA ASN A 298 25.77 -9.99 -28.76
C ASN A 298 26.67 -11.21 -28.99
N LYS A 299 27.35 -11.73 -27.96
CA LYS A 299 28.11 -12.99 -28.06
C LYS A 299 27.19 -14.21 -28.06
N ARG A 300 26.08 -14.16 -27.31
CA ARG A 300 25.12 -15.28 -27.18
C ARG A 300 24.09 -15.32 -28.31
N MET A 301 23.77 -14.18 -28.92
CA MET A 301 22.75 -14.08 -29.97
C MET A 301 23.31 -13.84 -31.37
N SER A 302 22.54 -14.22 -32.39
CA SER A 302 22.92 -14.03 -33.80
C SER A 302 23.15 -12.54 -34.12
N PRO A 303 24.16 -12.19 -34.94
CA PRO A 303 24.45 -10.80 -35.33
C PRO A 303 23.27 -10.06 -35.97
N ARG A 304 22.30 -10.78 -36.55
CA ARG A 304 21.07 -10.17 -37.11
C ARG A 304 20.24 -9.42 -36.05
N PHE A 305 20.37 -9.80 -34.78
CA PHE A 305 19.66 -9.19 -33.66
C PHE A 305 20.43 -8.02 -33.03
N ALA A 306 21.60 -7.62 -33.53
CA ALA A 306 22.42 -6.56 -32.91
C ALA A 306 21.66 -5.24 -32.70
N LYS A 307 20.76 -4.87 -33.63
CA LYS A 307 19.90 -3.68 -33.48
C LYS A 307 18.87 -3.85 -32.36
N LEU A 308 18.26 -5.02 -32.25
CA LEU A 308 17.32 -5.36 -31.18
C LEU A 308 18.02 -5.36 -29.82
N ASN A 309 19.18 -6.00 -29.73
CA ASN A 309 20.00 -6.08 -28.53
C ASN A 309 20.34 -4.69 -28.01
N LYS A 310 20.75 -3.79 -28.92
CA LYS A 310 21.04 -2.40 -28.57
C LYS A 310 19.80 -1.69 -28.00
N ALA A 311 18.65 -1.79 -28.67
CA ALA A 311 17.41 -1.15 -28.21
C ALA A 311 16.94 -1.70 -26.85
N LEU A 312 17.02 -3.01 -26.63
CA LEU A 312 16.71 -3.63 -25.33
C LEU A 312 17.63 -3.11 -24.22
N MET A 313 18.94 -3.00 -24.52
CA MET A 313 19.91 -2.53 -23.53
C MET A 313 19.79 -1.04 -23.23
N GLU A 314 19.47 -0.22 -24.23
CA GLU A 314 19.12 1.20 -24.03
C GLU A 314 17.89 1.31 -23.13
N MET A 315 16.85 0.51 -23.37
CA MET A 315 15.65 0.50 -22.52
C MET A 315 15.98 0.09 -21.06
N VAL A 316 16.72 -1.00 -20.85
CA VAL A 316 17.10 -1.42 -19.49
C VAL A 316 17.98 -0.38 -18.80
N GLY A 317 18.92 0.24 -19.53
CA GLY A 317 19.88 1.21 -18.98
C GLY A 317 19.30 2.61 -18.76
N GLU A 318 18.46 3.12 -19.65
CA GLU A 318 17.86 4.46 -19.56
C GLU A 318 16.86 4.56 -18.42
N TYR A 319 16.14 3.48 -18.16
CA TYR A 319 15.10 3.54 -17.15
C TYR A 319 15.64 3.39 -15.73
N GLY A 320 16.77 2.71 -15.48
CA GLY A 320 17.24 2.43 -14.11
C GLY A 320 16.16 1.82 -13.20
N MET A 321 15.00 1.45 -13.76
CA MET A 321 13.74 1.16 -13.06
C MET A 321 13.72 -0.26 -12.54
N VAL A 322 14.61 -1.10 -13.06
CA VAL A 322 14.70 -2.51 -12.68
C VAL A 322 16.01 -2.74 -11.93
N ASN A 323 16.10 -2.15 -10.73
CA ASN A 323 17.06 -2.62 -9.75
C ASN A 323 16.44 -3.79 -9.00
N PHE A 324 17.18 -4.90 -8.89
CA PHE A 324 16.74 -6.07 -8.14
C PHE A 324 17.48 -6.13 -6.81
N ILE A 325 16.72 -6.31 -5.73
CA ILE A 325 17.27 -6.54 -4.41
C ILE A 325 17.47 -8.05 -4.21
N PRO A 326 18.68 -8.53 -3.88
CA PRO A 326 18.89 -9.94 -3.59
C PRO A 326 18.20 -10.31 -2.26
N PHE A 327 17.40 -11.37 -2.27
CA PHE A 327 16.68 -11.87 -1.11
C PHE A 327 17.08 -13.31 -0.78
N ASP A 328 17.72 -13.46 0.38
CA ASP A 328 18.19 -14.72 0.94
C ASP A 328 17.45 -14.99 2.26
N ILE A 329 16.48 -15.90 2.23
CA ILE A 329 15.62 -16.25 3.38
C ILE A 329 16.41 -16.78 4.58
N ARG A 330 17.65 -17.24 4.39
CA ARG A 330 18.50 -17.73 5.50
C ARG A 330 19.19 -16.59 6.24
N LYS A 331 19.11 -15.37 5.74
CA LYS A 331 19.80 -14.20 6.27
C LYS A 331 18.80 -13.16 6.74
N GLU A 332 18.70 -13.03 8.06
CA GLU A 332 17.82 -12.05 8.70
C GLU A 332 18.01 -10.62 8.19
N ARG A 333 19.27 -10.21 7.99
CA ARG A 333 19.60 -8.88 7.43
C ARG A 333 19.04 -8.68 6.03
N SER A 334 18.92 -9.75 5.23
CA SER A 334 18.34 -9.68 3.90
C SER A 334 16.83 -9.43 3.97
N ILE A 335 16.15 -10.09 4.91
CA ILE A 335 14.71 -9.93 5.15
C ILE A 335 14.42 -8.51 5.64
N GLN A 336 15.16 -8.07 6.67
CA GLN A 336 15.04 -6.73 7.22
C GLN A 336 15.33 -5.64 6.18
N TYR A 337 16.35 -5.83 5.34
CA TYR A 337 16.66 -4.88 4.27
C TYR A 337 15.51 -4.78 3.25
N VAL A 338 14.99 -5.91 2.77
CA VAL A 338 13.84 -5.91 1.86
C VAL A 338 12.63 -5.24 2.50
N LEU A 339 12.29 -5.58 3.74
CA LEU A 339 11.19 -4.95 4.47
C LEU A 339 11.37 -3.44 4.56
N SER A 340 12.58 -2.95 4.88
CA SER A 340 12.86 -1.51 4.94
C SER A 340 12.69 -0.79 3.60
N GLN A 341 13.06 -1.45 2.48
CA GLN A 341 12.89 -0.88 1.15
C GLN A 341 11.41 -0.79 0.76
N ILE A 342 10.61 -1.78 1.20
CA ILE A 342 9.17 -1.76 1.00
C ILE A 342 8.54 -0.67 1.87
N ASP A 343 8.89 -0.60 3.15
CA ASP A 343 8.38 0.43 4.06
C ASP A 343 8.60 1.84 3.51
N VAL A 344 9.79 2.13 2.99
CA VAL A 344 10.09 3.40 2.31
C VAL A 344 9.20 3.61 1.07
N CYS A 345 8.93 2.53 0.32
CA CYS A 345 8.12 2.58 -0.91
C CYS A 345 6.64 2.91 -0.62
N ILE A 346 6.07 2.35 0.45
CA ILE A 346 4.68 2.59 0.88
C ILE A 346 4.56 3.68 1.95
N GLN A 347 5.67 4.32 2.33
CA GLN A 347 5.78 5.31 3.41
C GLN A 347 5.26 4.80 4.76
N PHE A 348 5.43 3.50 5.02
CA PHE A 348 5.02 2.90 6.28
C PHE A 348 5.93 3.37 7.42
N GLY A 349 5.32 3.82 8.51
CA GLY A 349 6.03 4.19 9.74
C GLY A 349 6.64 5.59 9.74
N GLU A 350 6.51 6.39 8.66
CA GLU A 350 6.97 7.80 8.64
C GLU A 350 6.25 8.66 9.70
N ASP A 351 4.99 8.30 10.03
CA ASP A 351 4.20 8.98 11.07
C ASP A 351 4.53 8.54 12.51
N ALA A 352 5.26 7.43 12.69
CA ALA A 352 5.66 6.93 14.00
C ALA A 352 6.81 7.74 14.60
N ASP A 353 7.70 8.28 13.75
CA ASP A 353 8.84 9.11 14.17
C ASP A 353 8.41 10.46 14.77
N VAL A 354 7.19 10.93 14.48
CA VAL A 354 6.64 12.17 15.05
C VAL A 354 6.15 12.00 16.50
N LYS A 355 5.99 10.75 16.99
CA LYS A 355 5.44 10.46 18.32
C LYS A 355 6.50 10.29 19.43
N ILE A 356 7.80 10.31 19.11
CA ILE A 356 8.88 10.12 20.09
C ILE A 356 9.64 11.44 20.29
N ARG A 357 9.09 12.32 21.12
CA ARG A 357 9.79 13.38 21.88
C ARG A 357 8.75 14.19 22.67
N ASP A 358 8.32 13.67 23.81
CA ASP A 358 7.65 14.45 24.88
C ASP A 358 7.49 13.61 26.17
N GLN A 359 8.48 12.77 26.50
CA GLN A 359 8.57 12.15 27.82
C GLN A 359 10.05 12.15 28.22
N ASP A 360 10.44 13.19 28.97
CA ASP A 360 11.47 13.16 30.03
C ASP A 360 11.76 14.59 30.52
N GLU A 361 10.77 15.25 31.14
CA GLU A 361 11.01 16.33 32.11
C GLU A 361 9.94 16.29 33.21
N ASP A 362 9.99 15.25 34.04
CA ASP A 362 9.43 15.29 35.40
C ASP A 362 10.38 14.51 36.33
N LEU A 363 11.61 15.01 36.44
CA LEU A 363 12.48 14.67 37.56
C LEU A 363 11.98 15.45 38.78
N GLY A 364 11.20 14.75 39.59
CA GLY A 364 10.80 15.17 40.93
C GLY A 364 12.02 15.59 41.76
N GLY A 365 11.92 16.78 42.34
CA GLY A 365 12.81 17.27 43.37
C GLY A 365 12.00 17.65 44.61
N ASP A 366 11.43 16.65 45.30
CA ASP A 366 11.03 16.79 46.70
C ASP A 366 11.59 15.58 47.47
N GLY A 367 12.75 15.81 48.07
CA GLY A 367 13.35 14.98 49.12
C GLY A 367 13.60 15.88 50.34
N PRO A 368 13.30 15.42 51.56
CA PRO A 368 13.30 16.26 52.75
C PRO A 368 14.72 16.40 53.32
N ASP A 369 15.07 17.58 53.82
CA ASP A 369 16.18 17.73 54.78
C ASP A 369 15.89 18.89 55.76
N LEU A 370 15.77 18.48 57.03
CA LEU A 370 15.84 19.22 58.31
C LEU A 370 14.72 20.19 58.74
#